data_AF-A0A645GIM4-F1
#
_entry.id   AF-A0A645GIM4-F1
#
_cell.length_a   1.000
_cell.length_b   1.000
_cell.length_c   1.000
_cell.angle_alpha   90.00
_cell.angle_beta   90.00
_cell.angle_gamma   90.00
#
_symmetry.space_group_name_H-M   'P 1'
#
loop_
_entity.id
_entity.type
_entity.pdbx_description
1 polymer ?
#
loop_
_entity_poly.entity_id
_entity_poly.type
_entity_poly.pdbx_seq_one_letter_code
_entity_poly.pdbx_strand_id
1 'polypeptide(L)'
;MIAVIKKERRPLLAVCILASTYVLVSALVMFSVEPDTFNSFFDAFYWAVVTLTTVGYGDVYPQSDLGRIVSMISSIIGIAIVALPTGIITAGYMGEISKDNNN
;
A
#
# COMPACT_ATOMS: atom_id res chain seq x y z
N MET A 1 -20.83 -9.98 -8.04
CA MET A 1 -19.84 -9.20 -7.24
C MET A 1 -19.49 -9.87 -5.91
N ILE A 2 -20.45 -10.08 -4.99
CA ILE A 2 -20.19 -10.65 -3.64
C ILE A 2 -19.59 -12.08 -3.70
N ALA A 3 -20.03 -12.92 -4.65
CA ALA A 3 -19.49 -14.28 -4.82
C ALA A 3 -18.00 -14.30 -5.22
N VAL A 4 -17.57 -13.37 -6.07
CA VAL A 4 -16.18 -13.24 -6.53
C VAL A 4 -15.27 -12.79 -5.38
N ILE A 5 -15.71 -11.79 -4.59
CA ILE A 5 -14.98 -11.33 -3.40
C ILE A 5 -14.81 -12.47 -2.39
N LYS A 6 -15.83 -13.31 -2.21
CA LYS A 6 -15.78 -14.44 -1.27
C LYS A 6 -14.83 -15.55 -1.74
N LYS A 7 -14.60 -15.68 -3.04
CA LYS A 7 -13.67 -16.64 -3.65
C LYS A 7 -12.22 -16.14 -3.60
N GLU A 8 -12.01 -14.85 -3.90
CA GLU A 8 -10.69 -14.19 -3.92
C GLU A 8 -10.30 -13.54 -2.58
N ARG A 9 -11.00 -13.85 -1.49
CA ARG A 9 -10.71 -13.28 -0.16
C ARG A 9 -9.29 -13.56 0.33
N ARG A 10 -8.67 -14.68 -0.06
CA ARG A 10 -7.31 -15.05 0.34
C ARG A 10 -6.25 -14.12 -0.28
N PRO A 11 -6.21 -13.93 -1.62
CA PRO A 11 -5.27 -12.99 -2.22
C PRO A 11 -5.57 -11.54 -1.82
N LEU A 12 -6.84 -11.14 -1.69
CA LEU A 12 -7.16 -9.78 -1.19
C LEU A 12 -6.66 -9.55 0.24
N LEU A 13 -6.86 -10.50 1.15
CA LEU A 13 -6.30 -10.43 2.51
C LEU A 13 -4.77 -10.37 2.50
N ALA A 14 -4.11 -11.14 1.62
CA ALA A 14 -2.66 -11.10 1.49
C ALA A 14 -2.15 -9.70 1.10
N VAL A 15 -2.85 -9.00 0.19
CA VAL A 15 -2.52 -7.62 -0.18
C VAL A 15 -2.76 -6.65 0.98
N CYS A 16 -3.84 -6.80 1.74
CA CYS A 16 -4.07 -5.97 2.94
C CYS A 16 -2.97 -6.17 3.99
N ILE A 17 -2.50 -7.40 4.20
CA ILE A 17 -1.40 -7.72 5.11
C ILE A 17 -0.08 -7.13 4.58
N LEU A 18 0.18 -7.25 3.27
CA LEU A 18 1.36 -6.67 2.63
C LEU A 18 1.38 -5.15 2.79
N ALA A 19 0.25 -4.49 2.51
CA ALA A 19 0.07 -3.04 2.68
C ALA A 19 0.30 -2.62 4.14
N SER A 20 -0.28 -3.36 5.10
CA SER A 20 -0.12 -3.06 6.53
C SER A 20 1.34 -3.22 6.98
N THR A 21 2.00 -4.30 6.56
CA THR A 21 3.42 -4.54 6.85
C THR A 21 4.29 -3.45 6.25
N TYR A 22 4.03 -3.07 5.00
CA TYR A 22 4.75 -1.98 4.33
C TYR A 22 4.60 -0.66 5.09
N VAL A 23 3.38 -0.27 5.48
CA VAL A 23 3.14 0.97 6.22
C VAL A 23 3.90 0.97 7.55
N LEU A 24 3.86 -0.13 8.30
CA LEU A 24 4.57 -0.25 9.58
C LEU A 24 6.09 -0.15 9.40
N VAL A 25 6.64 -0.83 8.39
CA VAL A 25 8.08 -0.79 8.10
C VAL A 25 8.50 0.61 7.66
N SER A 26 7.78 1.22 6.72
CA SER A 26 8.07 2.58 6.25
C SER A 26 7.98 3.62 7.37
N ALA A 27 6.98 3.50 8.25
CA ALA A 27 6.85 4.35 9.42
C ALA A 27 8.02 4.19 10.41
N LEU A 28 8.43 2.95 10.71
CA LEU A 28 9.58 2.69 11.58
C LEU A 28 10.89 3.21 11.00
N VAL A 29 11.13 2.98 9.69
CA VAL A 29 12.32 3.47 8.99
C VAL A 29 12.36 4.98 9.05
N MET A 30 11.25 5.68 8.74
CA MET A 30 11.24 7.14 8.76
C MET A 30 11.33 7.74 10.15
N PHE A 31 10.70 7.12 11.14
CA PHE A 31 10.85 7.53 12.54
C PHE A 31 12.30 7.38 13.03
N SER A 32 13.05 6.41 12.48
CA SER A 32 14.46 6.21 12.82
C SER A 32 15.42 7.14 12.04
N VAL A 33 15.09 7.44 10.77
CA VAL A 33 15.92 8.28 9.90
C VAL A 33 15.70 9.78 10.18
N GLU A 34 14.49 10.17 10.58
CA GLU A 34 14.14 11.57 10.88
C GLU A 34 13.50 11.74 12.27
N PRO A 35 14.30 11.60 13.35
CA PRO A 35 13.80 11.75 14.72
C PRO A 35 13.27 13.15 15.02
N ASP A 36 13.74 14.18 14.32
CA ASP A 36 13.36 15.59 14.58
C ASP A 36 12.17 16.08 13.74
N THR A 37 11.79 15.35 12.67
CA THR A 37 10.72 15.77 11.74
C THR A 37 9.38 15.10 12.04
N PHE A 38 9.40 13.87 12.55
CA PHE A 38 8.20 13.17 12.99
C PHE A 38 8.05 13.29 14.51
N ASN A 39 7.11 14.12 14.98
CA ASN A 39 6.88 14.35 16.42
C ASN A 39 6.43 13.07 17.16
N SER A 40 5.76 12.16 16.45
CA SER A 40 5.28 10.90 17.00
C SER A 40 5.35 9.78 15.96
N PHE A 41 5.35 8.53 16.42
CA PHE A 41 5.21 7.36 15.53
C PHE A 41 3.91 7.40 14.71
N PHE A 42 2.85 8.01 15.26
CA PHE A 42 1.59 8.18 14.54
C PHE A 42 1.73 9.11 13.33
N ASP A 43 2.57 10.14 13.40
CA ASP A 43 2.82 11.02 12.26
C ASP A 43 3.58 10.28 11.14
N ALA A 44 4.55 9.44 11.52
CA ALA A 44 5.27 8.59 10.56
C ALA A 44 4.35 7.53 9.94
N PHE A 45 3.44 6.95 10.72
CA PHE A 45 2.41 6.03 10.25
C PHE A 45 1.45 6.73 9.28
N TYR A 46 0.95 7.91 9.64
CA TYR A 46 0.09 8.72 8.79
C TYR A 46 0.78 9.06 7.47
N TRP A 47 2.03 9.52 7.51
CA TRP A 47 2.82 9.77 6.31
C TRP A 47 2.96 8.52 5.44
N ALA A 48 3.24 7.35 6.03
CA ALA A 48 3.36 6.10 5.29
C ALA A 48 2.04 5.66 4.64
N VAL A 49 0.90 5.89 5.30
CA VAL A 49 -0.44 5.62 4.73
C VAL A 49 -0.73 6.57 3.56
N VAL A 50 -0.52 7.86 3.75
CA VAL A 50 -0.77 8.91 2.74
C VAL A 50 0.15 8.72 1.52
N THR A 51 1.38 8.24 1.74
CA THR A 51 2.34 7.90 0.68
C THR A 51 1.93 6.62 -0.05
N LEU A 52 1.57 5.54 0.68
CA LEU A 52 1.08 4.30 0.09
C LEU A 52 -0.15 4.53 -0.79
N THR A 53 -1.08 5.34 -0.30
CA THR A 53 -2.33 5.67 -1.02
C THR A 53 -2.13 6.72 -2.12
N THR A 54 -0.91 7.21 -2.32
CA THR A 54 -0.55 8.23 -3.31
C THR A 54 -1.29 9.57 -3.14
N VAL A 55 -1.89 9.81 -1.96
CA VAL A 55 -2.61 11.05 -1.67
C VAL A 55 -1.65 12.21 -1.50
N GLY A 56 -0.56 12.02 -0.75
CA GLY A 56 0.54 12.97 -0.65
C GLY A 56 0.16 14.39 -0.20
N TYR A 57 -0.55 14.54 0.92
CA TYR A 57 -0.99 15.86 1.43
C TYR A 57 0.16 16.88 1.60
N GLY A 58 1.36 16.41 1.92
CA GLY A 58 2.55 17.26 2.07
C GLY A 58 2.57 18.08 3.36
N ASP A 59 1.69 17.78 4.32
CA ASP A 59 1.64 18.34 5.66
C ASP A 59 2.75 17.81 6.56
N VAL A 60 3.06 16.51 6.45
CA VAL A 60 4.20 15.86 7.10
C VAL A 60 5.03 15.20 6.01
N TYR A 61 6.33 15.51 5.94
CA TYR A 61 7.23 14.93 4.95
C TYR A 61 8.68 15.00 5.42
N PRO A 62 9.54 14.06 4.97
CA PRO A 62 10.94 14.04 5.33
C PRO A 62 11.70 15.26 4.79
N GLN A 63 12.48 15.91 5.65
CA GLN A 63 13.30 17.08 5.29
C GLN A 63 14.73 16.71 4.90
N SER A 64 15.28 15.65 5.47
CA SER A 64 16.65 15.18 5.26
C SER A 64 16.83 14.57 3.87
N ASP A 65 18.06 14.65 3.35
CA ASP A 65 18.41 14.06 2.05
C ASP A 65 18.20 12.53 2.04
N LEU A 66 18.51 11.86 3.16
CA LEU A 66 18.28 10.43 3.32
C LEU A 66 16.79 10.09 3.35
N GLY A 67 15.99 10.85 4.10
CA GLY A 67 14.55 10.68 4.15
C GLY A 67 13.90 10.88 2.78
N ARG A 68 14.37 11.86 2.00
CA ARG A 68 13.90 12.07 0.61
C ARG A 68 14.20 10.89 -0.32
N ILE A 69 15.37 10.26 -0.19
CA ILE A 69 15.69 9.05 -0.98
C ILE A 69 14.76 7.90 -0.57
N VAL A 70 14.52 7.72 0.73
CA VAL A 70 13.59 6.70 1.25
C VAL A 70 12.17 6.96 0.76
N SER A 71 11.70 8.22 0.74
CA SER A 71 10.36 8.56 0.26
C SER A 71 10.19 8.30 -1.23
N MET A 72 11.22 8.53 -2.05
CA MET A 72 11.19 8.19 -3.48
C MET A 72 11.01 6.68 -3.68
N ILE A 73 11.82 5.87 -3.00
CA ILE A 73 11.74 4.40 -3.07
C ILE A 73 10.38 3.92 -2.55
N SER A 74 9.93 4.47 -1.42
CA SER A 74 8.63 4.20 -0.82
C SER A 74 7.50 4.46 -1.82
N SER A 75 7.51 5.59 -2.51
CA SER A 75 6.48 5.94 -3.51
C SER A 75 6.37 4.92 -4.65
N ILE A 76 7.51 4.43 -5.17
CA ILE A 76 7.55 3.40 -6.23
C ILE A 76 6.91 2.10 -5.73
N ILE A 77 7.27 1.67 -4.51
CA ILE A 77 6.71 0.46 -3.90
C ILE A 77 5.22 0.63 -3.63
N GLY A 78 4.79 1.81 -3.18
CA GLY A 78 3.39 2.09 -2.88
C GLY A 78 2.47 1.88 -4.08
N ILE A 79 2.87 2.43 -5.24
CA ILE A 79 2.14 2.24 -6.50
C ILE A 79 2.04 0.75 -6.87
N ALA A 80 3.12 -0.01 -6.69
CA ALA A 80 3.11 -1.45 -6.96
C ALA A 80 2.11 -2.20 -6.07
N ILE A 81 2.01 -1.85 -4.78
CA ILE A 81 1.06 -2.46 -3.84
C ILE A 81 -0.38 -2.11 -4.22
N VAL A 82 -0.66 -0.85 -4.56
CA VAL A 82 -2.00 -0.39 -4.95
C VAL A 82 -2.48 -1.02 -6.28
N ALA A 83 -1.57 -1.47 -7.15
CA ALA A 83 -1.93 -2.17 -8.38
C ALA A 83 -2.45 -3.61 -8.15
N LEU A 84 -2.04 -4.28 -7.06
CA LEU A 84 -2.35 -5.69 -6.80
C LEU A 84 -3.85 -6.00 -6.63
N PRO A 85 -4.65 -5.25 -5.84
CA PRO A 85 -6.08 -5.51 -5.68
C PRO A 85 -6.82 -5.47 -7.01
N THR A 86 -6.49 -4.48 -7.86
CA THR A 86 -7.07 -4.31 -9.19
C THR A 86 -6.77 -5.51 -10.08
N GLY A 87 -5.53 -6.02 -10.05
CA GLY A 87 -5.13 -7.22 -10.78
C GLY A 87 -5.88 -8.48 -10.32
N ILE A 88 -6.01 -8.67 -9.00
CA ILE A 88 -6.72 -9.82 -8.40
C ILE A 88 -8.20 -9.81 -8.79
N ILE A 89 -8.86 -8.66 -8.71
CA ILE A 89 -10.27 -8.52 -9.08
C ILE A 89 -10.47 -8.84 -10.56
N THR A 90 -9.58 -8.32 -11.43
CA THR A 90 -9.64 -8.57 -12.88
C THR A 90 -9.47 -10.05 -13.21
N ALA A 91 -8.50 -10.73 -12.57
CA ALA A 91 -8.31 -12.17 -12.73
C ALA A 91 -9.53 -12.97 -12.25
N GLY A 92 -10.12 -12.56 -11.13
CA GLY A 92 -11.35 -13.17 -10.60
C GLY A 92 -12.52 -13.08 -11.59
N TYR A 93 -12.73 -11.92 -12.23
CA TYR A 93 -13.77 -11.77 -13.26
C TYR A 93 -13.49 -12.61 -14.52
N MET A 94 -12.25 -12.63 -14.99
CA MET A 94 -11.86 -13.42 -16.17
C MET A 94 -12.12 -14.92 -15.97
N GLY A 95 -11.88 -15.41 -14.76
CA GLY A 95 -12.16 -16.79 -14.37
C GLY A 95 -13.65 -17.14 -14.35
N GLU A 96 -14.53 -16.18 -13.99
CA GLU A 96 -15.98 -16.39 -14.01
C GLU A 96 -16.55 -16.30 -15.44
N ILE A 97 -16.09 -15.36 -16.27
CA ILE A 97 -16.51 -15.22 -17.68
C ILE A 97 -16.17 -16.49 -18.48
N SER A 98 -14.96 -17.04 -18.27
CA SER A 98 -14.54 -18.29 -18.92
C SER A 98 -15.36 -19.51 -18.49
N LYS A 99 -15.98 -19.45 -17.30
CA LYS A 99 -16.82 -20.52 -16.77
C LYS A 99 -18.26 -20.43 -17.26
N ASP A 100 -18.78 -19.22 -17.48
CA ASP A 100 -20.10 -18.97 -18.07
C ASP A 100 -20.15 -19.37 -19.55
N ASN A 101 -19.09 -19.09 -20.32
CA ASN A 101 -18.98 -19.46 -21.74
C ASN A 101 -18.86 -20.97 -22.02
N ASN A 102 -18.56 -21.79 -21.00
CA ASN A 102 -18.38 -23.24 -21.12
C ASN A 102 -19.58 -24.05 -20.57
N ASN A 103 -20.67 -23.38 -20.18
CA ASN A 103 -21.94 -23.97 -19.78
C ASN A 103 -23.04 -23.63 -20.79
#